data_AF-A0A1Y4LNE5-F1
#
_entry.id   AF-A0A1Y4LNE5-F1
#
_cell.length_a   1.000
_cell.length_b   1.000
_cell.length_c   1.000
_cell.angle_alpha   90.00
_cell.angle_beta   90.00
_cell.angle_gamma   90.00
#
_symmetry.space_group_name_H-M   'P 1'
#
loop_
_entity.id
_entity.type
_entity.pdbx_description
1 polymer ?
#
loop_
_entity_poly.entity_id
_entity_poly.type
_entity_poly.pdbx_seq_one_letter_code
_entity_poly.pdbx_strand_id
1 'polypeptide(L)'
;MKKRTLSRKEKIARNLLLALCFGFVVWASQGGPMPTAELTFRQMERTRFLARSEIMCTWETPLSVGELGTSSARAVLVGRYTDQIAVGCLFQLNNPFGNRLTLWPREEEITPVPLSALLQGEDGTLFHVLLFLEVPEEAAGAQATITGRIENAKEPVETIQGERWADGVWAFWFPIDSALTTDGDLKYGTKDLEGLPYTLELYRTDGGPLTEQEGTLPENFQPGVIYDPGLYDVLNDILLNQ
;
A
#
# COMPACT_ATOMS: atom_id res chain seq x y z
N MET A 1 21.20 21.33 -48.29
CA MET A 1 20.74 20.35 -47.26
C MET A 1 19.91 19.26 -47.94
N LYS A 2 20.41 18.01 -48.00
CA LYS A 2 19.69 16.88 -48.60
C LYS A 2 18.44 16.56 -47.76
N LYS A 3 17.23 16.77 -48.29
CA LYS A 3 16.00 16.25 -47.68
C LYS A 3 16.07 14.73 -47.72
N ARG A 4 16.34 14.11 -46.58
CA ARG A 4 16.29 12.66 -46.41
C ARG A 4 14.82 12.25 -46.62
N THR A 5 14.50 11.73 -47.81
CA THR A 5 13.15 11.30 -48.17
C THR A 5 12.84 10.03 -47.40
N LEU A 6 12.05 10.18 -46.33
CA LEU A 6 11.55 9.07 -45.52
C LEU A 6 10.88 8.04 -46.42
N SER A 7 11.27 6.77 -46.25
CA SER A 7 10.67 5.65 -46.97
C SER A 7 9.17 5.55 -46.63
N ARG A 8 8.41 4.86 -47.48
CA ARG A 8 6.96 4.69 -47.26
C ARG A 8 6.64 4.08 -45.89
N LYS A 9 7.50 3.17 -45.40
CA LYS A 9 7.37 2.54 -44.08
C LYS A 9 7.65 3.52 -42.94
N GLU A 10 8.67 4.37 -43.08
CA GLU A 10 9.01 5.39 -42.08
C GLU A 10 7.94 6.48 -41.97
N LYS A 11 7.31 6.85 -43.10
CA LYS A 11 6.17 7.77 -43.10
C LYS A 11 4.95 7.17 -42.38
N ILE A 12 4.68 5.88 -42.59
CA ILE A 12 3.59 5.17 -41.89
C ILE A 12 3.89 5.10 -40.39
N ALA A 13 5.09 4.67 -39.99
CA ALA A 13 5.50 4.60 -38.59
C ALA A 13 5.39 5.96 -37.89
N ARG A 14 5.86 7.03 -38.54
CA ARG A 14 5.76 8.39 -38.01
C ARG A 14 4.30 8.83 -37.87
N ASN A 15 3.45 8.55 -38.85
CA ASN A 15 2.04 8.92 -38.78
C ASN A 15 1.30 8.13 -37.69
N LEU A 16 1.65 6.85 -37.49
CA LEU A 16 1.13 6.02 -36.39
C LEU A 16 1.55 6.56 -35.02
N LEU A 17 2.83 6.92 -34.88
CA LEU A 17 3.37 7.47 -33.64
C LEU A 17 2.75 8.83 -33.31
N LEU A 18 2.58 9.68 -34.32
CA LEU A 18 1.84 10.94 -34.19
C LEU A 18 0.38 10.71 -33.82
N ALA A 19 -0.30 9.75 -34.45
CA ALA A 19 -1.70 9.42 -34.12
C ALA A 19 -1.85 8.93 -32.67
N LEU A 20 -0.91 8.11 -32.19
CA LEU A 20 -0.85 7.68 -30.79
C LEU A 20 -0.61 8.86 -29.85
N CYS A 21 0.34 9.75 -30.15
CA CYS A 21 0.58 10.95 -29.35
C CYS A 21 -0.63 11.89 -29.31
N PHE A 22 -1.26 12.15 -30.46
CA PHE A 22 -2.48 12.97 -30.51
C PHE A 22 -3.64 12.30 -29.79
N GLY A 23 -3.82 10.99 -29.94
CA GLY A 23 -4.81 10.22 -29.18
C GLY A 23 -4.59 10.34 -27.67
N PHE A 24 -3.35 10.22 -27.21
CA PHE A 24 -2.98 10.39 -25.81
C PHE A 24 -3.23 11.81 -25.29
N VAL A 25 -2.85 12.83 -26.05
CA VAL A 25 -3.09 14.25 -25.69
C VAL A 25 -4.58 14.56 -25.63
N VAL A 26 -5.37 14.09 -26.60
CA VAL A 26 -6.82 14.27 -26.61
C VAL A 26 -7.45 13.56 -25.42
N TRP A 27 -7.03 12.32 -25.16
CA TRP A 27 -7.50 11.54 -24.01
C TRP A 27 -7.17 12.23 -22.69
N ALA A 28 -5.93 12.66 -22.47
CA ALA A 28 -5.54 13.42 -21.28
C ALA A 28 -6.28 14.77 -21.15
N SER A 29 -6.49 15.50 -22.26
CA SER A 29 -7.17 16.80 -22.28
C SER A 29 -8.67 16.72 -21.99
N GLN A 30 -9.31 15.57 -22.25
CA GLN A 30 -10.72 15.33 -21.95
C GLN A 30 -10.93 14.76 -20.54
N GLY A 31 -9.89 14.78 -19.69
CA GLY A 31 -9.93 14.16 -18.37
C GLY A 31 -9.94 12.64 -18.43
N GLY A 32 -9.39 12.06 -19.50
CA GLY A 32 -9.11 10.63 -19.59
C GLY A 32 -8.37 10.20 -18.32
N PRO A 33 -8.84 9.16 -17.62
CA PRO A 33 -8.40 8.87 -16.26
C PRO A 33 -6.91 8.55 -16.25
N MET A 34 -6.06 9.49 -15.83
CA MET A 34 -4.70 9.16 -15.44
C MET A 34 -4.78 8.06 -14.37
N PRO A 35 -3.89 7.06 -14.37
CA PRO A 35 -3.90 6.00 -13.38
C PRO A 35 -3.57 6.59 -12.00
N THR A 36 -4.61 7.06 -11.30
CA THR A 36 -4.54 7.50 -9.91
C THR A 36 -4.57 6.30 -9.00
N ALA A 37 -4.07 6.48 -7.78
CA ALA A 37 -4.09 5.45 -6.75
C ALA A 37 -5.53 4.91 -6.52
N GLU A 38 -6.53 5.80 -6.50
CA GLU A 38 -7.94 5.40 -6.45
C GLU A 38 -8.35 4.55 -7.65
N LEU A 39 -8.06 4.96 -8.88
CA LEU A 39 -8.51 4.20 -10.06
C LEU A 39 -7.93 2.80 -10.10
N THR A 40 -6.66 2.66 -9.72
CA THR A 40 -5.97 1.37 -9.60
C THR A 40 -6.60 0.53 -8.48
N PHE A 41 -6.94 1.12 -7.34
CA PHE A 41 -7.69 0.44 -6.28
C PHE A 41 -9.08 -0.02 -6.75
N ARG A 42 -9.86 0.85 -7.41
CA ARG A 42 -11.15 0.51 -8.01
C ARG A 42 -11.03 -0.58 -9.07
N GLN A 43 -9.90 -0.65 -9.77
CA GLN A 43 -9.63 -1.72 -10.72
C GLN A 43 -9.36 -3.05 -10.00
N MET A 44 -8.60 -3.04 -8.90
CA MET A 44 -8.39 -4.23 -8.08
C MET A 44 -9.69 -4.77 -7.47
N GLU A 45 -10.54 -3.89 -6.92
CA GLU A 45 -11.87 -4.27 -6.40
C GLU A 45 -12.70 -4.99 -7.47
N ARG A 46 -12.78 -4.41 -8.67
CA ARG A 46 -13.50 -5.01 -9.82
C ARG A 46 -12.92 -6.35 -10.24
N THR A 47 -11.59 -6.48 -10.23
CA THR A 47 -10.89 -7.71 -10.61
C THR A 47 -11.14 -8.83 -9.61
N ARG A 48 -11.34 -8.49 -8.34
CA ARG A 48 -11.72 -9.43 -7.27
C ARG A 48 -13.22 -9.54 -7.01
N PHE A 49 -14.04 -8.98 -7.90
CA PHE A 49 -15.51 -8.96 -7.80
C PHE A 49 -16.06 -8.38 -6.48
N LEU A 50 -15.31 -7.47 -5.86
CA LEU A 50 -15.77 -6.76 -4.68
C LEU A 50 -16.73 -5.65 -5.08
N ALA A 51 -17.73 -5.40 -4.23
CA ALA A 51 -18.51 -4.17 -4.39
C ALA A 51 -17.63 -2.97 -4.01
N ARG A 52 -18.00 -1.80 -4.53
CA ARG A 52 -17.23 -0.58 -4.34
C ARG A 52 -17.16 -0.21 -2.85
N SER A 53 -15.96 -0.16 -2.28
CA SER A 53 -15.75 0.30 -0.90
C SER A 53 -15.85 1.81 -0.76
N GLU A 54 -16.18 2.27 0.44
CA GLU A 54 -16.06 3.68 0.82
C GLU A 54 -14.62 3.98 1.24
N ILE A 55 -13.93 4.88 0.55
CA ILE A 55 -12.54 5.19 0.86
C ILE A 55 -12.49 5.96 2.17
N MET A 56 -11.75 5.43 3.14
CA MET A 56 -11.50 6.06 4.44
C MET A 56 -10.26 6.95 4.39
N CYS A 57 -9.18 6.45 3.80
CA CYS A 57 -7.96 7.23 3.62
C CYS A 57 -7.19 6.84 2.35
N THR A 58 -6.32 7.76 1.94
CA THR A 58 -5.29 7.51 0.93
C THR A 58 -3.98 8.07 1.47
N TRP A 59 -2.94 7.25 1.45
CA TRP A 59 -1.58 7.64 1.74
C TRP A 59 -0.72 7.44 0.50
N GLU A 60 0.17 8.39 0.20
CA GLU A 60 1.09 8.31 -0.92
C GLU A 60 2.50 8.62 -0.43
N THR A 61 3.50 7.93 -0.99
CA THR A 61 4.88 8.18 -0.66
C THR A 61 5.28 9.59 -1.10
N PRO A 62 5.92 10.38 -0.21
CA PRO A 62 6.45 11.68 -0.57
C PRO A 62 7.41 11.60 -1.76
N LEU A 63 7.35 12.60 -2.65
CA LEU A 63 8.21 12.68 -3.84
C LEU A 63 9.72 12.80 -3.50
N SER A 64 10.05 13.13 -2.24
CA SER A 64 11.41 13.21 -1.71
C SER A 64 12.06 11.84 -1.51
N VAL A 65 11.26 10.79 -1.38
CA VAL A 65 11.74 9.41 -1.30
C VAL A 65 12.22 9.01 -2.69
N GLY A 66 13.49 8.59 -2.80
CA GLY A 66 14.14 8.25 -4.06
C GLY A 66 13.56 7.02 -4.76
N GLU A 67 14.42 6.18 -5.36
CA GLU A 67 13.95 4.91 -5.91
C GLU A 67 13.45 3.99 -4.79
N LEU A 68 12.13 3.77 -4.77
CA LEU A 68 11.49 2.80 -3.89
C LEU A 68 11.93 1.39 -4.27
N GLY A 69 12.30 0.61 -3.25
CA GLY A 69 12.55 -0.82 -3.40
C GLY A 69 11.30 -1.57 -3.89
N THR A 70 11.49 -2.77 -4.42
CA THR A 70 10.37 -3.60 -4.92
C THR A 70 9.39 -4.03 -3.81
N SER A 71 9.82 -3.93 -2.56
CA SER A 71 9.09 -4.31 -1.35
C SER A 71 8.35 -3.16 -0.67
N SER A 72 8.49 -1.91 -1.14
CA SER A 72 7.80 -0.75 -0.58
C SER A 72 6.64 -0.25 -1.45
N ALA A 73 5.49 -0.04 -0.83
CA ALA A 73 4.34 0.52 -1.53
C ALA A 73 4.51 2.03 -1.76
N ARG A 74 4.15 2.49 -2.96
CA ARG A 74 4.09 3.91 -3.33
C ARG A 74 2.84 4.60 -2.84
N ALA A 75 1.76 3.84 -2.67
CA ALA A 75 0.49 4.35 -2.16
C ALA A 75 -0.27 3.26 -1.43
N VAL A 76 -1.09 3.68 -0.47
CA VAL A 76 -2.00 2.83 0.30
C VAL A 76 -3.39 3.44 0.23
N LEU A 77 -4.38 2.63 -0.12
CA LEU A 77 -5.78 3.00 -0.01
C LEU A 77 -6.48 2.07 0.95
N VAL A 78 -7.30 2.65 1.82
CA VAL A 78 -8.12 1.90 2.76
C VAL A 78 -9.57 2.21 2.45
N GLY A 79 -10.33 1.16 2.20
CA GLY A 79 -11.75 1.22 1.88
C GLY A 79 -12.57 0.35 2.81
N ARG A 80 -13.68 0.89 3.31
CA ARG A 80 -14.66 0.16 4.10
C ARG A 80 -15.58 -0.64 3.17
N TYR A 81 -15.65 -1.95 3.40
CA TYR A 81 -16.42 -2.88 2.59
C TYR A 81 -17.27 -3.80 3.48
N THR A 82 -18.56 -3.50 3.63
CA THR A 82 -19.49 -4.29 4.46
C THR A 82 -18.96 -4.55 5.88
N ASP A 83 -18.62 -5.79 6.20
CA ASP A 83 -18.05 -6.28 7.46
C ASP A 83 -16.51 -6.43 7.42
N GLN A 84 -15.86 -5.85 6.41
CA GLN A 84 -14.44 -5.98 6.14
C GLN A 84 -13.82 -4.63 5.74
N ILE A 85 -12.50 -4.60 5.81
CA ILE A 85 -11.68 -3.49 5.34
C ILE A 85 -10.86 -3.97 4.15
N ALA A 86 -11.02 -3.29 3.02
CA ALA A 86 -10.23 -3.50 1.82
C ALA A 86 -9.01 -2.57 1.81
N VAL A 87 -7.82 -3.13 1.73
CA VAL A 87 -6.56 -2.37 1.73
C VAL A 87 -5.81 -2.62 0.44
N GLY A 88 -5.61 -1.56 -0.34
CA GLY A 88 -4.82 -1.57 -1.56
C GLY A 88 -3.42 -1.02 -1.33
N CYS A 89 -2.40 -1.88 -1.32
CA CYS A 89 -0.99 -1.47 -1.34
C CYS A 89 -0.50 -1.44 -2.79
N LEU A 90 -0.18 -0.24 -3.29
CA LEU A 90 0.19 -0.01 -4.68
C LEU A 90 1.70 0.18 -4.81
N PHE A 91 2.39 -0.79 -5.41
CA PHE A 91 3.82 -0.73 -5.74
C PHE A 91 4.04 -0.08 -7.11
N GLN A 92 3.08 -0.23 -8.02
CA GLN A 92 3.12 0.33 -9.36
C GLN A 92 1.73 0.84 -9.76
N LEU A 93 1.57 2.16 -9.84
CA LEU A 93 0.28 2.77 -10.21
C LEU A 93 -0.25 2.29 -11.57
N ASN A 94 0.67 2.01 -12.51
CA ASN A 94 0.34 1.62 -13.88
C ASN A 94 0.18 0.10 -14.09
N ASN A 95 0.46 -0.73 -13.08
CA ASN A 95 0.43 -2.17 -13.20
C ASN A 95 -0.40 -2.81 -12.07
N PRO A 96 -1.63 -3.27 -12.35
CA PRO A 96 -2.51 -3.84 -11.33
C PRO A 96 -2.01 -5.17 -10.78
N PHE A 97 -1.13 -5.89 -11.49
CA PHE A 97 -0.66 -7.22 -11.07
C PHE A 97 0.49 -7.17 -10.05
N GLY A 98 1.20 -6.04 -9.97
CA GLY A 98 2.21 -5.80 -8.94
C GLY A 98 1.63 -5.26 -7.63
N ASN A 99 0.35 -4.90 -7.62
CA ASN A 99 -0.33 -4.29 -6.47
C ASN A 99 -1.06 -5.35 -5.64
N ARG A 100 -1.15 -5.12 -4.34
CA ARG A 100 -1.80 -6.04 -3.40
C ARG A 100 -3.11 -5.44 -2.94
N LEU A 101 -4.17 -6.24 -2.99
CA LEU A 101 -5.43 -5.97 -2.34
C LEU A 101 -5.61 -7.02 -1.24
N THR A 102 -5.73 -6.60 0.01
CA THR A 102 -6.00 -7.48 1.15
C THR A 102 -7.32 -7.10 1.80
N LEU A 103 -7.95 -8.10 2.43
CA LEU A 103 -9.21 -7.94 3.15
C LEU A 103 -8.94 -8.28 4.60
N TRP A 104 -9.40 -7.42 5.49
CA TRP A 104 -9.27 -7.60 6.93
C TRP A 104 -10.65 -7.63 7.58
N PRO A 105 -10.85 -8.43 8.64
CA PRO A 105 -12.09 -8.39 9.40
C PRO A 105 -12.26 -6.99 10.01
N ARG A 106 -13.49 -6.48 9.99
CA ARG A 106 -13.84 -5.25 10.71
C ARG A 106 -14.25 -5.59 12.15
N GLU A 107 -13.76 -4.82 13.10
CA GLU A 107 -14.16 -4.90 14.51
C GLU A 107 -15.30 -3.91 14.80
N GLU A 108 -16.02 -4.12 15.92
CA GLU A 108 -17.17 -3.27 16.26
C GLU A 108 -16.78 -1.85 16.70
N GLU A 109 -15.60 -1.69 17.31
CA GLU A 109 -15.10 -0.42 17.84
C GLU A 109 -13.99 0.16 16.96
N ILE A 110 -12.73 -0.22 17.20
CA ILE A 110 -11.58 0.23 16.43
C ILE A 110 -10.98 -0.97 15.73
N THR A 111 -10.85 -0.89 14.41
CA THR A 111 -10.34 -2.03 13.62
C THR A 111 -8.82 -1.92 13.45
N PRO A 112 -8.02 -2.86 13.99
CA PRO A 112 -6.59 -2.96 13.70
C PRO A 112 -6.34 -3.57 12.31
N VAL A 113 -5.42 -2.98 11.55
CA VAL A 113 -5.11 -3.39 10.17
C VAL A 113 -3.59 -3.34 9.95
N PRO A 114 -2.87 -4.47 10.05
CA PRO A 114 -1.45 -4.53 9.71
C PRO A 114 -1.28 -4.45 8.18
N LEU A 115 -0.47 -3.50 7.68
CA LEU A 115 -0.31 -3.31 6.25
C LEU A 115 0.51 -4.42 5.59
N SER A 116 0.01 -4.94 4.47
CA SER A 116 0.66 -6.05 3.74
C SER A 116 1.90 -5.68 2.91
N ALA A 117 2.39 -4.47 3.12
CA ALA A 117 3.52 -3.89 2.43
C ALA A 117 4.32 -3.04 3.40
N LEU A 118 5.63 -2.98 3.17
CA LEU A 118 6.48 -2.05 3.87
C LEU A 118 6.25 -0.65 3.31
N LEU A 119 6.33 0.35 4.17
CA LEU A 119 6.37 1.74 3.75
C LEU A 119 7.78 2.29 3.97
N GLN A 120 8.17 3.23 3.11
CA GLN A 120 9.46 3.90 3.20
C GLN A 120 9.23 5.32 3.70
N GLY A 121 9.93 5.69 4.78
CA GLY A 121 9.98 7.06 5.28
C GLY A 121 10.86 7.95 4.40
N GLU A 122 10.82 9.26 4.65
CA GLU A 122 11.59 10.25 3.88
C GLU A 122 13.11 10.04 3.91
N ASP A 123 13.62 9.48 5.01
CA ASP A 123 15.03 9.16 5.22
C ASP A 123 15.45 7.85 4.55
N GLY A 124 14.53 7.17 3.88
CA GLY A 124 14.73 5.86 3.26
C GLY A 124 14.57 4.68 4.22
N THR A 125 14.30 4.91 5.51
CA THR A 125 14.03 3.84 6.47
C THR A 125 12.76 3.08 6.08
N LEU A 126 12.80 1.75 6.16
CA LEU A 126 11.63 0.91 5.93
C LEU A 126 10.88 0.68 7.24
N PHE A 127 9.56 0.59 7.15
CA PHE A 127 8.67 0.45 8.29
C PHE A 127 7.65 -0.66 8.04
N HIS A 128 7.40 -1.47 9.07
CA HIS A 128 6.09 -2.10 9.21
C HIS A 128 5.10 -1.03 9.66
N VAL A 129 3.88 -1.06 9.12
CA VAL A 129 2.87 -0.06 9.45
C VAL A 129 1.60 -0.76 9.89
N LEU A 130 1.11 -0.39 11.07
CA LEU A 130 -0.17 -0.80 11.61
C LEU A 130 -1.12 0.38 11.53
N LEU A 131 -2.32 0.16 11.00
CA LEU A 131 -3.39 1.14 11.03
C LEU A 131 -4.42 0.77 12.10
N PHE A 132 -4.98 1.78 12.75
CA PHE A 132 -6.21 1.67 13.51
C PHE A 132 -7.27 2.55 12.84
N LEU A 133 -8.40 1.93 12.53
CA LEU A 133 -9.50 2.54 11.78
C LEU A 133 -10.72 2.72 12.67
N GLU A 134 -11.58 3.67 12.31
CA GLU A 134 -12.77 4.02 13.07
C GLU A 134 -12.43 4.56 14.48
N VAL A 135 -11.24 5.15 14.61
CA VAL A 135 -10.80 5.82 15.83
C VAL A 135 -11.73 7.02 16.12
N PRO A 136 -12.19 7.21 17.37
CA PRO A 136 -13.07 8.33 17.71
C PRO A 136 -12.47 9.69 17.34
N GLU A 137 -13.31 10.61 16.86
CA GLU A 137 -12.88 11.96 16.43
C GLU A 137 -12.30 12.79 17.59
N GLU A 138 -12.66 12.48 18.84
CA GLU A 138 -12.13 13.13 20.04
C GLU A 138 -10.66 12.76 20.33
N ALA A 139 -10.12 11.73 19.66
CA ALA A 139 -8.73 11.34 19.80
C ALA A 139 -7.81 12.42 19.22
N ALA A 140 -6.97 12.99 20.07
CA ALA A 140 -5.93 13.97 19.70
C ALA A 140 -4.52 13.38 19.73
N GLY A 141 -4.34 12.24 20.39
CA GLY A 141 -3.10 11.47 20.41
C GLY A 141 -3.39 9.98 20.54
N ALA A 142 -2.48 9.15 20.06
CA ALA A 142 -2.60 7.71 20.14
C ALA A 142 -1.23 7.05 20.35
N GLN A 143 -1.20 5.96 21.11
CA GLN A 143 -0.03 5.12 21.33
C GLN A 143 -0.41 3.67 21.11
N ALA A 144 0.48 2.90 20.47
CA ALA A 144 0.29 1.47 20.29
C ALA A 144 1.51 0.71 20.79
N THR A 145 1.25 -0.31 21.58
CA THR A 145 2.25 -1.24 22.09
C THR A 145 1.98 -2.60 21.48
N ILE A 146 3.00 -3.20 20.85
CA ILE A 146 2.94 -4.56 20.33
C ILE A 146 3.76 -5.46 21.25
N THR A 147 3.12 -6.49 21.79
CA THR A 147 3.80 -7.43 22.67
C THR A 147 4.23 -8.65 21.86
N GLY A 148 5.51 -8.72 21.49
CA GLY A 148 6.03 -9.87 20.75
C GLY A 148 7.28 -9.54 19.95
N ARG A 149 7.83 -10.55 19.29
CA ARG A 149 8.96 -10.35 18.39
C ARG A 149 8.44 -9.96 17.01
N ILE A 150 8.63 -8.70 16.65
CA ILE A 150 8.52 -8.23 15.27
C ILE A 150 9.84 -8.60 14.57
N GLU A 151 9.78 -9.36 13.48
CA GLU A 151 10.99 -9.69 12.72
C GLU A 151 11.63 -8.41 12.16
N ASN A 152 12.96 -8.36 12.18
CA ASN A 152 13.75 -7.27 11.60
C ASN A 152 13.50 -5.87 12.21
N ALA A 153 12.85 -5.71 13.36
CA ALA A 153 12.73 -4.41 14.01
C ALA A 153 14.06 -3.92 14.64
N LYS A 154 14.32 -2.60 14.62
CA LYS A 154 15.55 -1.99 15.19
C LYS A 154 15.77 -2.24 16.68
N GLU A 155 14.68 -2.29 17.46
CA GLU A 155 14.74 -2.59 18.90
C GLU A 155 13.53 -3.47 19.26
N PRO A 156 13.59 -4.30 20.33
CA PRO A 156 12.43 -5.04 20.82
C PRO A 156 11.40 -4.01 21.33
N VAL A 157 10.43 -3.68 20.48
CA VAL A 157 9.58 -2.49 20.59
C VAL A 157 8.74 -2.49 21.86
N GLU A 158 8.72 -1.35 22.57
CA GLU A 158 7.63 -0.99 23.48
C GLU A 158 7.20 0.46 23.16
N THR A 159 5.91 0.57 22.82
CA THR A 159 5.12 1.80 22.61
C THR A 159 5.59 2.78 21.52
N ILE A 160 4.85 2.83 20.41
CA ILE A 160 5.03 3.78 19.31
C ILE A 160 3.91 4.84 19.34
N GLN A 161 4.26 6.09 19.07
CA GLN A 161 3.28 7.16 18.87
C GLN A 161 2.60 7.04 17.51
N GLY A 162 1.29 7.21 17.48
CA GLY A 162 0.50 7.22 16.27
C GLY A 162 0.57 8.55 15.54
N GLU A 163 0.47 8.48 14.21
CA GLU A 163 0.28 9.61 13.32
C GLU A 163 -1.15 9.56 12.75
N ARG A 164 -1.88 10.66 12.82
CA ARG A 164 -3.20 10.73 12.19
C ARG A 164 -3.07 10.94 10.69
N TRP A 165 -3.50 9.96 9.90
CA TRP A 165 -3.52 10.05 8.43
C TRP A 165 -4.82 10.67 7.90
N ALA A 166 -5.95 10.37 8.53
CA ALA A 166 -7.26 10.90 8.18
C ALA A 166 -8.18 10.88 9.41
N ASP A 167 -9.38 11.43 9.28
CA ASP A 167 -10.40 11.31 10.31
C ASP A 167 -10.71 9.82 10.54
N GLY A 168 -10.60 9.40 11.80
CA GLY A 168 -10.76 8.01 12.20
C GLY A 168 -9.67 7.04 11.71
N VAL A 169 -8.54 7.51 11.16
CA VAL A 169 -7.43 6.65 10.72
C VAL A 169 -6.11 7.10 11.31
N TRP A 170 -5.52 6.23 12.13
CA TRP A 170 -4.21 6.43 12.76
C TRP A 170 -3.22 5.37 12.29
N ALA A 171 -2.00 5.78 12.01
CA ALA A 171 -0.91 4.94 11.54
C ALA A 171 0.23 4.89 12.55
N PHE A 172 0.80 3.70 12.73
CA PHE A 172 1.88 3.44 13.67
C PHE A 172 3.04 2.83 12.90
N TRP A 173 4.19 3.51 12.95
CA TRP A 173 5.35 3.22 12.12
C TRP A 173 6.41 2.48 12.94
N PHE A 174 6.62 1.20 12.64
CA PHE A 174 7.58 0.34 13.32
C PHE A 174 8.86 0.20 12.47
N PRO A 175 9.97 0.83 12.87
CA PRO A 175 11.18 0.90 12.04
C PRO A 175 11.88 -0.46 11.93
N ILE A 176 12.29 -0.78 10.71
CA ILE A 176 13.06 -1.97 10.37
C ILE A 176 14.55 -1.66 10.49
N ASP A 177 15.30 -2.60 11.08
CA ASP A 177 16.76 -2.60 11.07
C ASP A 177 17.25 -3.09 9.72
N SER A 178 17.68 -2.15 8.88
CA SER A 178 18.24 -2.47 7.57
C SER A 178 19.51 -3.33 7.67
N ALA A 179 20.19 -3.38 8.82
CA ALA A 179 21.33 -4.27 9.05
C ALA A 179 20.92 -5.74 9.25
N LEU A 180 19.66 -5.99 9.61
CA LEU A 180 19.10 -7.34 9.81
C LEU A 180 18.44 -7.90 8.55
N THR A 181 18.37 -7.12 7.47
CA THR A 181 17.64 -7.50 6.25
C THR A 181 18.60 -7.75 5.10
N THR A 182 18.58 -8.95 4.49
CA THR A 182 19.10 -9.13 3.13
C THR A 182 17.99 -8.94 2.10
N ASP A 183 18.34 -8.59 0.87
CA ASP A 183 17.39 -8.23 -0.23
C ASP A 183 16.33 -9.34 -0.51
N GLY A 184 16.59 -10.57 -0.05
CA GLY A 184 15.66 -11.70 -0.14
C GLY A 184 14.64 -11.80 1.01
N ASP A 185 14.90 -11.19 2.16
CA ASP A 185 14.13 -11.36 3.41
C ASP A 185 12.92 -10.41 3.50
N LEU A 186 12.99 -9.26 2.83
CA LEU A 186 11.95 -8.21 2.87
C LEU A 186 10.66 -8.55 2.09
N LYS A 187 10.49 -9.80 1.62
CA LYS A 187 9.42 -10.20 0.70
C LYS A 187 8.02 -10.24 1.33
N TYR A 188 7.90 -10.23 2.66
CA TYR A 188 6.65 -10.52 3.37
C TYR A 188 6.31 -9.54 4.51
N GLY A 189 6.20 -8.24 4.21
CA GLY A 189 6.00 -7.17 5.21
C GLY A 189 4.73 -7.16 6.08
N THR A 190 3.99 -8.27 6.22
CA THR A 190 2.77 -8.39 7.07
C THR A 190 2.86 -9.48 8.13
N LYS A 191 3.46 -10.64 7.80
CA LYS A 191 3.51 -11.79 8.70
C LYS A 191 4.18 -11.48 10.03
N ASP A 192 4.99 -10.43 10.04
CA ASP A 192 5.77 -10.01 11.19
C ASP A 192 4.95 -9.26 12.25
N LEU A 193 3.71 -8.84 11.92
CA LEU A 193 2.76 -8.23 12.86
C LEU A 193 1.52 -9.10 13.12
N GLU A 194 1.10 -9.92 12.15
CA GLU A 194 -0.09 -10.76 12.27
C GLU A 194 -0.01 -11.70 13.49
N GLY A 195 -1.12 -11.81 14.24
CA GLY A 195 -1.20 -12.67 15.42
C GLY A 195 -0.47 -12.14 16.67
N LEU A 196 0.20 -10.98 16.59
CA LEU A 196 0.82 -10.37 17.76
C LEU A 196 -0.22 -9.66 18.65
N PRO A 197 -0.16 -9.84 19.98
CA PRO A 197 -0.94 -9.05 20.92
C PRO A 197 -0.61 -7.56 20.84
N TYR A 198 -1.62 -6.71 21.03
CA TYR A 198 -1.46 -5.26 21.07
C TYR A 198 -2.27 -4.61 22.18
N THR A 199 -1.82 -3.42 22.57
CA THR A 199 -2.56 -2.44 23.38
C THR A 199 -2.54 -1.10 22.64
N LEU A 200 -3.71 -0.52 22.41
CA LEU A 200 -3.92 0.82 21.86
C LEU A 200 -4.42 1.74 22.97
N GLU A 201 -3.75 2.86 23.15
CA GLU A 201 -4.16 3.93 24.07
C GLU A 201 -4.47 5.20 23.27
N LEU A 202 -5.63 5.79 23.51
CA LEU A 202 -6.07 7.04 22.91
C LEU A 202 -6.11 8.15 23.96
N TYR A 203 -5.73 9.35 23.57
CA TYR A 203 -5.69 10.52 24.43
C TYR A 203 -6.48 11.67 23.81
N ARG A 204 -7.13 12.45 24.68
CA ARG A 204 -7.81 13.70 24.31
C ARG A 204 -6.80 14.84 24.14
N THR A 205 -7.27 15.99 23.67
CA THR A 205 -6.46 17.21 23.47
C THR A 205 -5.81 17.73 24.75
N ASP A 206 -6.42 17.48 25.91
CA ASP A 206 -5.87 17.84 27.24
C ASP A 206 -4.82 16.84 27.75
N GLY A 207 -4.51 15.80 26.97
CA GLY A 207 -3.61 14.71 27.34
C GLY A 207 -4.25 13.65 28.26
N GLY A 208 -5.53 13.80 28.61
CA GLY A 208 -6.25 12.80 29.41
C GLY A 208 -6.57 11.55 28.59
N PRO A 209 -6.66 10.36 29.24
CA PRO A 209 -7.02 9.12 28.55
C PRO A 209 -8.45 9.22 28.00
N LEU A 210 -8.62 8.74 26.78
CA LEU A 210 -9.90 8.62 26.09
C LEU A 210 -10.41 7.19 26.15
N THR A 211 -9.64 6.26 25.60
CA THR A 211 -9.98 4.82 25.48
C THR A 211 -8.69 4.01 25.46
N GLU A 212 -8.78 2.79 25.97
CA GLU A 212 -7.75 1.77 25.85
C GLU A 212 -8.40 0.52 25.23
N GLN A 213 -7.75 -0.07 24.22
CA GLN A 213 -8.21 -1.29 23.56
C GLN A 213 -7.06 -2.29 23.48
N GLU A 214 -7.29 -3.49 24.01
CA GLU A 214 -6.37 -4.61 23.90
C GLU A 214 -6.93 -5.64 22.91
N GLY A 215 -6.03 -6.32 22.20
CA GLY A 215 -6.44 -7.34 21.26
C GLY A 215 -5.29 -8.16 20.72
N THR A 216 -5.59 -8.97 19.71
CA THR A 216 -4.59 -9.70 18.91
C THR A 216 -4.76 -9.26 17.47
N LEU A 217 -3.65 -8.87 16.83
CA LEU A 217 -3.70 -8.41 15.45
C LEU A 217 -4.26 -9.51 14.55
N PRO A 218 -5.21 -9.17 13.66
CA PRO A 218 -5.84 -10.16 12.80
C PRO A 218 -4.79 -10.83 11.92
N GLU A 219 -4.94 -12.13 11.73
CA GLU A 219 -4.19 -12.85 10.70
C GLU A 219 -4.89 -12.67 9.36
N ASN A 220 -4.11 -12.52 8.29
CA ASN A 220 -4.64 -12.30 6.96
C ASN A 220 -5.28 -13.59 6.44
N PHE A 221 -6.59 -13.72 6.60
CA PHE A 221 -7.35 -14.77 5.94
C PHE A 221 -7.51 -14.42 4.46
N GLN A 222 -6.75 -15.07 3.58
CA GLN A 222 -6.99 -15.01 2.14
C GLN A 222 -7.68 -16.28 1.64
N PRO A 223 -8.99 -16.25 1.34
CA PRO A 223 -9.55 -17.20 0.41
C PRO A 223 -9.09 -16.81 -1.01
N GLY A 224 -8.17 -17.57 -1.59
CA GLY A 224 -7.97 -17.61 -3.04
C GLY A 224 -6.79 -16.85 -3.65
N VAL A 225 -5.81 -16.38 -2.87
CA VAL A 225 -4.51 -15.99 -3.45
C VAL A 225 -3.59 -17.20 -3.43
N ILE A 226 -3.58 -17.92 -4.54
CA ILE A 226 -2.48 -18.82 -4.86
C ILE A 226 -1.27 -17.91 -5.10
N TYR A 227 -0.45 -17.72 -4.08
CA TYR A 227 0.92 -17.24 -4.27
C TYR A 227 1.67 -18.43 -4.91
N ASP A 228 1.65 -18.52 -6.24
CA ASP A 228 2.53 -19.43 -6.97
C ASP A 228 3.78 -18.63 -7.39
N PRO A 229 4.88 -18.68 -6.62
CA PRO A 229 6.13 -18.04 -7.01
C PRO A 229 6.66 -18.57 -8.36
N GLY A 230 6.21 -19.74 -8.82
CA GLY A 230 6.57 -20.27 -10.13
C GLY A 230 6.03 -19.49 -11.32
N LEU A 231 4.94 -18.72 -11.17
CA LEU A 231 4.35 -18.00 -12.31
C LEU A 231 5.16 -16.73 -12.67
N TYR A 232 5.81 -16.11 -11.69
CA TYR A 232 6.62 -14.91 -11.90
C TYR A 232 7.97 -15.23 -12.55
N ASP A 233 8.59 -16.36 -12.16
CA ASP A 233 9.82 -16.86 -12.77
C ASP A 233 9.58 -17.33 -14.21
N VAL A 234 8.45 -18.01 -14.48
CA VAL A 234 8.07 -18.44 -15.83
C VAL A 234 7.81 -17.24 -16.76
N LEU A 235 7.17 -16.17 -16.26
CA LEU A 235 6.93 -14.97 -17.06
C LEU A 235 8.22 -14.17 -17.32
N ASN A 236 9.15 -14.12 -16.37
CA ASN A 236 10.46 -13.50 -16.57
C ASN A 236 11.33 -14.29 -17.56
N ASP A 237 11.36 -15.62 -17.48
CA ASP A 237 12.11 -16.45 -18.43
C ASP A 237 11.57 -16.36 -19.86
N ILE A 238 10.28 -16.14 -20.04
CA ILE A 238 9.66 -15.97 -21.37
C ILE A 238 9.93 -14.57 -21.94
N LEU A 239 10.01 -13.54 -21.09
CA LEU A 239 10.22 -12.16 -21.53
C LEU A 239 11.70 -11.77 -21.71
N LEU A 240 12.62 -12.46 -21.04
CA LEU A 240 14.07 -12.21 -21.14
C LEU A 240 14.77 -13.08 -22.20
N ASN A 241 14.11 -14.12 -22.73
CA ASN A 241 14.66 -15.00 -23.77
C ASN A 241 14.03 -14.81 -25.17
N GLN A 242 13.53 -13.60 -25.49
CA GLN A 242 13.20 -13.21 -26.88
C GLN A 242 14.12 -12.13 -27.42
#